data_AF-A0A7C7MKW8-F1
#
_entry.id   AF-A0A7C7MKW8-F1
#
_cell.length_a   1.000
_cell.length_b   1.000
_cell.length_c   1.000
_cell.angle_alpha   90.00
_cell.angle_beta   90.00
_cell.angle_gamma   90.00
#
_symmetry.space_group_name_H-M   'P 1'
#
loop_
_entity.id
_entity.type
_entity.pdbx_description
1 polymer ?
#
loop_
_entity_poly.entity_id
_entity_poly.type
_entity_poly.pdbx_seq_one_letter_code
_entity_poly.pdbx_strand_id
1 'polypeptide(L)'
;MKRIFYFAVIWMCISTVSHAMQPAPETIAESEKTLFGKLKLWEIEKISPHLYAYRYTFYRNFFLIGEDGIILTDPLTVEAAKILDTELRKISDKPIKYVAYSHS
;
A
#
# COMPACT_ATOMS: atom_id res chain seq x y z
N MET A 1 4.28 34.77 41.61
CA MET A 1 4.13 33.30 41.67
C MET A 1 3.08 32.69 40.72
N LYS A 2 2.24 33.47 40.01
CA LYS A 2 1.23 32.90 39.07
C LYS A 2 1.74 32.64 37.64
N ARG A 3 2.84 33.28 37.21
CA ARG A 3 3.40 33.17 35.84
C ARG A 3 4.17 31.87 35.57
N ILE A 4 4.71 31.22 36.60
CA ILE A 4 5.45 29.95 36.49
C ILE A 4 4.48 28.76 36.30
N PHE A 5 3.28 28.84 36.89
CA PHE A 5 2.24 27.82 36.69
C PHE A 5 1.69 27.79 35.26
N TYR A 6 1.60 28.93 34.57
CA TYR A 6 1.11 28.98 33.19
C TYR A 6 2.07 28.30 32.20
N PHE A 7 3.39 28.39 32.40
CA PHE A 7 4.36 27.72 31.53
C PHE A 7 4.34 26.20 31.67
N ALA A 8 4.10 25.68 32.89
CA ALA A 8 4.01 24.23 33.12
C ALA A 8 2.77 23.61 32.47
N VAL A 9 1.63 24.31 32.48
CA VAL A 9 0.38 23.81 31.86
C VAL A 9 0.46 23.84 30.33
N ILE A 10 1.07 24.88 29.74
CA ILE A 10 1.24 24.98 28.28
C ILE A 10 2.22 23.90 27.76
N TRP A 11 3.25 23.54 28.53
CA TRP A 11 4.19 22.48 28.12
C TRP A 11 3.57 21.07 28.21
N MET A 12 2.63 20.86 29.14
CA MET A 12 1.92 19.59 29.30
C MET A 12 0.90 19.31 28.18
N CYS A 13 0.45 20.33 27.45
CA CYS A 13 -0.45 20.18 26.30
C CYS A 13 0.27 19.81 24.99
N ILE A 14 1.60 19.94 24.91
CA ILE A 14 2.37 19.69 23.67
C ILE A 14 2.85 18.23 23.58
N SER A 15 2.79 17.44 24.67
CA SER A 15 3.35 16.09 24.72
C SER A 15 2.44 14.96 24.22
N THR A 16 1.26 15.27 23.69
CA THR A 16 0.37 14.26 23.06
C THR A 16 0.36 14.37 21.53
N VAL A 17 1.53 14.55 20.92
CA VAL A 17 1.70 14.11 19.53
C VAL A 17 1.79 12.59 19.57
N SER A 18 0.63 11.93 19.66
CA SER A 18 0.52 10.52 19.32
C SER A 18 1.09 10.38 17.92
N HIS A 19 2.25 9.73 17.79
CA HIS A 19 2.69 9.27 16.49
C HIS A 19 1.57 8.38 15.95
N ALA A 20 0.84 8.85 14.95
CA ALA A 20 -0.24 8.09 14.36
C ALA A 20 0.37 6.80 13.80
N MET A 21 0.15 5.68 14.50
CA MET A 21 0.55 4.37 14.01
C MET A 21 -0.27 4.12 12.74
N GLN A 22 0.40 4.01 11.60
CA GLN A 22 -0.26 3.65 10.34
C GLN A 22 -0.96 2.30 10.57
N PRO A 23 -2.27 2.18 10.28
CA PRO A 23 -2.95 0.90 10.39
C PRO A 23 -2.28 -0.12 9.48
N ALA A 24 -2.31 -1.39 9.88
CA ALA A 24 -1.80 -2.45 9.02
C ALA A 24 -2.57 -2.45 7.68
N PRO A 25 -1.89 -2.68 6.55
CA PRO A 25 -2.54 -2.82 5.26
C PRO A 25 -3.65 -3.89 5.28
N GLU A 26 -4.72 -3.63 4.55
CA GLU A 26 -5.81 -4.59 4.37
C GLU A 26 -5.46 -5.53 3.21
N THR A 27 -5.41 -6.85 3.46
CA THR A 27 -5.23 -7.85 2.40
C THR A 27 -6.49 -7.95 1.55
N ILE A 28 -6.36 -7.67 0.25
CA ILE A 28 -7.48 -7.67 -0.71
C ILE A 28 -7.57 -8.99 -1.47
N ALA A 29 -6.41 -9.54 -1.85
CA ALA A 29 -6.32 -10.80 -2.56
C ALA A 29 -4.97 -11.44 -2.28
N GLU A 30 -4.90 -12.76 -2.22
CA GLU A 30 -3.66 -13.48 -2.03
C GLU A 30 -3.73 -14.88 -2.66
N SER A 31 -2.56 -15.42 -2.96
CA SER A 31 -2.46 -16.80 -3.44
C SER A 31 -2.73 -17.81 -2.32
N GLU A 32 -3.41 -18.90 -2.67
CA GLU A 32 -3.45 -20.10 -1.82
C GLU A 32 -2.08 -20.78 -1.75
N LYS A 33 -1.32 -20.75 -2.86
CA LYS A 33 0.03 -21.32 -2.94
C LYS A 33 1.01 -20.53 -2.09
N THR A 34 1.82 -21.25 -1.30
CA THR A 34 2.94 -20.66 -0.56
C THR A 34 4.25 -20.88 -1.31
N LEU A 35 5.20 -19.96 -1.14
CA LEU A 35 6.55 -20.05 -1.70
C LEU A 35 7.49 -20.73 -0.69
N PHE A 36 7.59 -20.18 0.52
CA PHE A 36 8.37 -20.73 1.63
C PHE A 36 7.64 -20.49 2.96
N GLY A 37 7.35 -21.56 3.69
CA GLY A 37 6.62 -21.48 4.95
C GLY A 37 5.27 -20.76 4.78
N LYS A 38 5.10 -19.63 5.47
CA LYS A 38 3.88 -18.81 5.43
C LYS A 38 3.87 -17.73 4.34
N LEU A 39 4.97 -17.56 3.58
CA LEU A 39 5.03 -16.54 2.54
C LEU A 39 4.17 -16.95 1.35
N LYS A 40 3.16 -16.13 1.01
CA LYS A 40 2.31 -16.32 -0.16
C LYS A 40 3.11 -16.09 -1.45
N LEU A 41 2.80 -16.86 -2.49
CA LEU A 41 3.39 -16.67 -3.82
C LEU A 41 3.10 -15.26 -4.35
N TRP A 42 1.90 -14.75 -4.14
CA TRP A 42 1.54 -13.36 -4.44
C TRP A 42 0.47 -12.83 -3.48
N GLU A 43 0.41 -11.52 -3.34
CA GLU A 43 -0.64 -10.83 -2.56
C GLU A 43 -0.87 -9.40 -3.09
N ILE A 44 -2.06 -8.87 -2.83
CA ILE A 44 -2.44 -7.47 -3.00
C ILE A 44 -2.91 -6.93 -1.65
N GLU A 45 -2.31 -5.84 -1.22
CA GLU A 45 -2.68 -5.13 -0.01
C GLU A 45 -3.13 -3.70 -0.35
N LYS A 46 -4.22 -3.24 0.26
CA LYS A 46 -4.63 -1.84 0.21
C LYS A 46 -3.91 -1.08 1.31
N ILE A 47 -3.08 -0.12 0.90
CA ILE A 47 -2.26 0.71 1.80
C ILE A 47 -3.03 1.97 2.18
N SER A 48 -3.73 2.57 1.21
CA SER A 48 -4.54 3.77 1.39
C SER A 48 -5.70 3.77 0.36
N PRO A 49 -6.62 4.76 0.39
CA PRO A 49 -7.76 4.78 -0.52
C PRO A 49 -7.43 4.58 -2.01
N HIS A 50 -6.28 5.08 -2.46
CA HIS A 50 -5.87 5.02 -3.87
C HIS A 50 -4.59 4.23 -4.13
N LEU A 51 -3.93 3.73 -3.07
CA LEU A 51 -2.63 3.07 -3.18
C LEU A 51 -2.72 1.61 -2.76
N TYR A 52 -2.28 0.73 -3.64
CA TYR A 52 -2.22 -0.69 -3.42
C TYR A 52 -0.79 -1.19 -3.63
N ALA A 53 -0.38 -2.14 -2.82
CA ALA A 53 0.83 -2.91 -3.05
C ALA A 53 0.48 -4.23 -3.71
N TYR A 54 1.27 -4.62 -4.69
CA TYR A 54 1.30 -5.96 -5.24
C TYR A 54 2.64 -6.59 -4.89
N ARG A 55 2.64 -7.85 -4.46
CA ARG A 55 3.87 -8.62 -4.29
C ARG A 55 3.75 -9.91 -5.10
N TYR A 56 4.80 -10.26 -5.83
CA TYR A 56 4.97 -11.57 -6.42
C TYR A 56 6.35 -12.09 -6.02
N THR A 57 6.37 -13.24 -5.33
CA THR A 57 7.55 -13.79 -4.66
C THR A 57 8.18 -12.78 -3.69
N PHE A 58 9.41 -12.36 -3.93
CA PHE A 58 10.17 -11.42 -3.09
C PHE A 58 10.09 -9.96 -3.58
N TYR A 59 9.48 -9.72 -4.74
CA TYR A 59 9.40 -8.40 -5.34
C TYR A 59 8.05 -7.75 -5.02
N ARG A 60 8.10 -6.51 -4.54
CA ARG A 60 6.93 -5.70 -4.21
C ARG A 60 6.93 -4.45 -5.08
N ASN A 61 5.79 -4.17 -5.67
CA ASN A 61 5.51 -3.00 -6.49
C ASN A 61 4.17 -2.39 -6.06
N PHE A 62 3.79 -1.28 -6.69
CA PHE A 62 2.57 -0.55 -6.36
C PHE A 62 1.71 -0.31 -7.58
N PHE A 63 0.41 -0.14 -7.35
CA PHE A 63 -0.48 0.46 -8.33
C PHE A 63 -1.38 1.49 -7.66
N LEU A 64 -1.73 2.52 -8.44
CA LEU A 64 -2.59 3.61 -8.02
C LEU A 64 -3.87 3.60 -8.83
N ILE A 65 -5.01 3.68 -8.15
CA ILE A 65 -6.32 3.82 -8.77
C ILE A 65 -6.79 5.26 -8.58
N GLY A 66 -6.56 6.10 -9.60
CA GLY A 66 -7.04 7.48 -9.64
C GLY A 66 -8.50 7.58 -10.10
N GLU A 67 -8.99 8.79 -10.29
CA GLU A 67 -10.34 9.03 -10.83
C GLU A 67 -10.44 8.61 -12.30
N ASP A 68 -9.45 9.01 -13.12
CA ASP A 68 -9.50 8.82 -14.57
C ASP A 68 -8.82 7.53 -15.08
N GLY A 69 -8.12 6.80 -14.22
CA GLY A 69 -7.31 5.68 -14.67
C GLY A 69 -6.37 5.11 -13.61
N ILE A 70 -5.63 4.10 -14.04
CA ILE A 70 -4.71 3.32 -13.20
C ILE A 70 -3.27 3.58 -13.65
N ILE A 71 -2.38 3.74 -12.67
CA ILE A 71 -0.94 3.71 -12.86
C ILE A 71 -0.43 2.39 -12.28
N LEU A 72 0.21 1.57 -13.10
CA LEU A 72 0.91 0.37 -12.66
C LEU A 72 2.41 0.66 -12.52
N THR A 73 3.05 0.02 -11.56
CA THR A 73 4.52 -0.05 -11.50
C THR A 73 4.98 -1.49 -11.59
N ASP A 74 6.08 -1.76 -12.29
CA ASP A 74 6.78 -3.05 -12.32
C ASP A 74 5.86 -4.28 -12.34
N PRO A 75 5.21 -4.63 -13.47
CA PRO A 75 4.38 -5.83 -13.57
C PRO A 75 5.19 -7.15 -13.51
N LEU A 76 6.51 -7.06 -13.31
CA LEU A 76 7.46 -8.17 -13.13
C LEU A 76 7.47 -9.11 -14.35
N THR A 77 7.12 -10.39 -14.17
CA THR A 77 7.10 -11.39 -15.24
C THR A 77 5.73 -11.44 -15.93
N VAL A 78 5.66 -12.08 -17.10
CA VAL A 78 4.37 -12.28 -17.81
C VAL A 78 3.34 -13.00 -16.94
N GLU A 79 3.76 -13.93 -16.09
CA GLU A 79 2.88 -14.63 -15.15
C GLU A 79 2.36 -13.68 -14.07
N ALA A 80 3.25 -12.93 -13.42
CA ALA A 80 2.88 -11.95 -12.41
C ALA A 80 1.95 -10.87 -12.98
N ALA A 81 2.24 -10.38 -14.19
CA ALA A 81 1.41 -9.40 -14.89
C ALA A 81 -0.03 -9.91 -15.15
N LYS A 82 -0.19 -11.18 -15.53
CA LYS A 82 -1.51 -11.80 -15.75
C LYS A 82 -2.31 -11.91 -14.45
N ILE A 83 -1.63 -12.30 -13.35
CA ILE A 83 -2.25 -12.37 -12.02
C ILE A 83 -2.67 -10.96 -11.60
N LEU A 84 -1.77 -9.98 -11.70
CA LEU A 84 -2.04 -8.59 -11.37
C LEU A 84 -3.23 -8.04 -12.16
N ASP A 85 -3.27 -8.21 -13.48
CA ASP A 85 -4.39 -7.73 -14.30
C ASP A 85 -5.70 -8.43 -13.88
N THR A 86 -5.69 -9.76 -13.71
CA THR A 86 -6.89 -10.51 -13.29
C THR A 86 -7.47 -10.01 -11.97
N GLU A 87 -6.63 -9.83 -10.95
CA GLU A 87 -7.08 -9.36 -9.64
C GLU A 87 -7.43 -7.86 -9.65
N LEU A 88 -6.67 -7.05 -10.39
CA LEU A 88 -6.96 -5.63 -10.56
C LEU A 88 -8.34 -5.40 -11.16
N ARG A 89 -8.76 -6.21 -12.14
CA ARG A 89 -10.09 -6.10 -12.76
C ARG A 89 -11.24 -6.44 -11.80
N LYS A 90 -10.98 -7.13 -10.69
CA LYS A 90 -11.97 -7.30 -9.63
C LYS A 90 -12.10 -6.06 -8.73
N ILE A 91 -11.06 -5.22 -8.70
CA ILE A 91 -10.98 -4.01 -7.87
C ILE A 91 -11.46 -2.78 -8.64
N SER A 92 -11.17 -2.70 -9.96
CA SER A 92 -11.55 -1.55 -10.78
C SER A 92 -11.64 -1.84 -12.27
N ASP A 93 -12.66 -1.26 -12.90
CA ASP A 93 -12.87 -1.25 -14.36
C ASP A 93 -12.16 -0.08 -15.08
N LYS A 94 -11.39 0.74 -14.35
CA LYS A 94 -10.73 1.92 -14.94
C LYS A 94 -9.61 1.51 -15.92
N PRO A 95 -9.35 2.33 -16.96
CA PRO A 95 -8.29 2.04 -17.91
C PRO A 95 -6.91 2.17 -17.26
N ILE A 96 -5.97 1.28 -17.61
CA ILE A 96 -4.55 1.47 -17.29
C ILE A 96 -4.03 2.56 -18.25
N LYS A 97 -3.59 3.69 -17.69
CA LYS A 97 -3.07 4.82 -18.49
C LYS A 97 -1.55 4.83 -18.58
N TYR A 98 -0.89 4.34 -17.52
CA TYR A 98 0.58 4.37 -17.43
C TYR A 98 1.11 3.09 -16.79
N VAL A 99 2.27 2.65 -17.28
CA VAL A 99 3.10 1.63 -16.65
C VAL A 99 4.48 2.24 -16.46
N ALA A 100 4.92 2.34 -15.20
CA ALA A 100 6.25 2.82 -14.85
C ALA A 100 7.14 1.65 -14.43
N TYR A 101 8.41 1.71 -14.80
CA TYR A 101 9.40 0.71 -14.42
C TYR A 101 10.43 1.35 -13.50
N SER A 102 10.76 0.69 -12.40
CA SER A 102 11.80 1.15 -11.47
C SER A 102 13.20 1.04 -12.06
N HIS A 103 13.41 0.10 -13.00
CA HIS A 103 14.66 -0.14 -13.71
C HIS A 103 14.40 -0.68 -15.12
N SER A 104 15.41 -0.67 -15.99
CA SER A 104 15.35 -1.13 -17.39
C SER A 104 16.30 -2.30 -17.64
#